data_AF-W4RTT8-F1
#
_entry.id   AF-W4RTT8-F1
#
_cell.length_a   1.000
_cell.length_b   1.000
_cell.length_c   1.000
_cell.angle_alpha   90.00
_cell.angle_beta   90.00
_cell.angle_gamma   90.00
#
_symmetry.space_group_name_H-M   'P 1'
#
loop_
_entity.id
_entity.type
_entity.pdbx_description
1 polymer ?
#
loop_
_entity_poly.entity_id
_entity_poly.type
_entity_poly.pdbx_seq_one_letter_code
_entity_poly.pdbx_strand_id
1 'polypeptide(L)'
;MRFYGRSEENATKEKDRNLTIRDAFAALHRTRIKDNRPIGKLLGDAVMSSIQTLLMIGGFIILFSVINKLLFHLHITVFLAEFLEIMLVMLGMAESLSLPFISGLFEITLGSQMTSQIQEATLMHQAVITSFILAFSGFSVQAQVASILAQTDIRFQPFFFARIIHGIFSAFYAFILWKPIYVRFFEGGQPSNALPVMEYLTSEGSRLAAAHNLLTTAGPLITIVSLLIYVWLLGNRILKEK
;
A
#
# COMPACT_ATOMS: atom_id res chain seq x y z
N MET A 1 19.84 -1.01 0.85
CA MET A 1 19.55 -1.55 2.20
C MET A 1 20.43 -2.74 2.61
N ARG A 2 20.99 -3.54 1.69
CA ARG A 2 21.99 -4.61 2.02
C ARG A 2 23.36 -4.11 2.52
N PHE A 3 23.72 -2.85 2.25
CA PHE A 3 25.06 -2.30 2.55
C PHE A 3 25.12 -1.31 3.74
N TYR A 4 24.06 -1.17 4.53
CA TYR A 4 24.04 -0.20 5.64
C TYR A 4 24.61 -0.77 6.96
N GLY A 5 25.79 -1.36 6.97
CA GLY A 5 26.32 -2.07 8.15
C GLY A 5 27.82 -1.92 8.24
N ARG A 6 28.27 -0.96 9.05
CA ARG A 6 29.69 -0.73 9.35
C ARG A 6 30.08 -1.70 10.47
N SER A 7 30.29 -2.99 10.15
CA SER A 7 31.09 -3.94 10.95
C SER A 7 30.88 -5.39 10.46
N GLU A 8 31.33 -5.72 9.25
CA GLU A 8 31.81 -7.08 8.92
C GLU A 8 33.02 -6.95 7.99
N GLU A 9 33.99 -6.15 8.41
CA GLU A 9 35.28 -6.03 7.74
C GLU A 9 36.20 -7.14 8.26
N ASN A 10 35.90 -8.40 7.90
CA ASN A 10 36.84 -9.54 7.96
C ASN A 10 36.40 -10.69 7.05
N ALA A 11 35.74 -10.40 5.92
CA ALA A 11 35.58 -11.38 4.85
C ALA A 11 36.75 -11.24 3.87
N THR A 12 37.54 -12.30 3.77
CA THR A 12 38.57 -12.53 2.75
C THR A 12 38.17 -11.94 1.40
N LYS A 13 39.04 -11.08 0.85
CA LYS A 13 38.90 -10.48 -0.49
C LYS A 13 38.83 -11.57 -1.57
N GLU A 14 37.66 -12.12 -1.83
CA GLU A 14 37.39 -12.76 -3.11
C GLU A 14 37.42 -11.67 -4.19
N LYS A 15 38.18 -11.94 -5.26
CA LYS A 15 38.33 -11.04 -6.41
C LYS A 15 36.96 -10.51 -6.86
N ASP A 16 36.82 -9.18 -6.84
CA ASP A 16 35.75 -8.45 -7.54
C ASP A 16 35.71 -8.88 -9.01
N ARG A 17 34.90 -9.90 -9.31
CA ARG A 17 34.41 -10.10 -10.66
C ARG A 17 33.37 -9.02 -10.85
N ASN A 18 33.65 -8.07 -11.75
CA ASN A 18 32.69 -7.10 -12.23
C ASN A 18 31.47 -7.85 -12.81
N LEU A 19 30.49 -8.15 -11.96
CA LEU A 19 29.24 -8.77 -12.35
C LEU A 19 28.51 -7.80 -13.27
N THR A 20 28.48 -8.10 -14.56
CA THR A 20 27.76 -7.25 -15.51
C THR A 20 26.27 -7.55 -15.45
N ILE A 21 25.43 -6.57 -15.80
CA ILE A 21 23.98 -6.75 -15.93
C ILE A 21 23.66 -7.93 -16.88
N ARG A 22 24.49 -8.10 -17.93
CA ARG A 22 24.39 -9.22 -18.87
C ARG A 22 24.56 -10.57 -18.18
N ASP A 23 25.51 -10.69 -17.25
CA ASP A 23 25.72 -11.93 -16.49
C ASP A 23 24.53 -12.24 -15.58
N ALA A 24 23.93 -11.22 -14.96
CA ALA A 24 22.73 -11.38 -14.14
C ALA A 24 21.52 -11.85 -14.98
N PHE A 25 21.29 -11.24 -16.15
CA PHE A 25 20.23 -11.69 -17.07
C PHE A 25 20.50 -13.08 -17.64
N ALA A 26 21.76 -13.39 -17.97
CA ALA A 26 22.14 -14.73 -18.44
C ALA A 26 21.92 -15.78 -17.35
N ALA A 27 22.24 -15.47 -16.09
CA ALA A 27 21.96 -16.34 -14.95
C ALA A 27 20.44 -16.54 -14.75
N LEU A 28 19.64 -15.46 -14.79
CA LEU A 28 18.18 -15.54 -14.69
C LEU A 28 17.59 -16.41 -15.80
N HIS A 29 18.00 -16.20 -17.04
CA HIS A 29 17.53 -16.97 -18.18
C HIS A 29 17.92 -18.46 -18.09
N ARG A 30 19.17 -18.77 -17.70
CA ARG A 30 19.62 -20.14 -17.47
C ARG A 30 18.80 -20.83 -16.38
N THR A 31 18.50 -20.14 -15.28
CA THR A 31 17.65 -20.69 -14.21
C THR A 31 16.21 -20.91 -14.69
N ARG A 32 15.65 -19.98 -15.47
CA ARG A 32 14.33 -20.13 -16.09
C ARG A 32 14.26 -21.34 -17.04
N ILE A 33 15.29 -21.60 -17.84
CA ILE A 33 15.35 -22.78 -18.71
C ILE A 33 15.50 -24.07 -17.90
N LYS A 34 16.23 -24.04 -16.78
CA LYS A 34 16.39 -25.19 -15.89
C LYS A 34 15.12 -25.54 -15.11
N ASP A 35 14.19 -24.59 -14.96
CA ASP A 35 12.90 -24.83 -14.33
C ASP A 35 11.96 -25.56 -15.31
N ASN A 36 11.89 -26.89 -15.20
CA ASN A 36 11.09 -27.76 -16.06
C ASN A 36 9.62 -27.88 -15.63
N ARG A 37 9.14 -27.04 -14.69
CA ARG A 37 7.75 -27.09 -14.26
C ARG A 37 6.81 -26.67 -15.40
N PRO A 38 5.69 -27.38 -15.63
CA PRO A 38 4.72 -26.96 -16.64
C PRO A 38 4.09 -25.62 -16.25
N ILE A 39 3.70 -24.81 -17.25
CA ILE A 39 3.16 -23.45 -17.04
C ILE A 39 1.95 -23.43 -16.10
N GLY A 40 1.09 -24.45 -16.15
CA GLY A 40 -0.06 -24.58 -15.25
C GLY A 40 0.33 -24.75 -13.79
N LYS A 41 1.46 -25.42 -13.51
CA LYS A 41 2.00 -25.55 -12.15
C LYS A 41 2.57 -24.22 -11.65
N LEU A 42 3.30 -23.50 -12.50
CA LEU A 42 3.81 -22.16 -12.18
C LEU A 42 2.69 -21.18 -11.87
N LEU A 43 1.62 -21.19 -12.68
CA LEU A 43 0.44 -20.37 -12.46
C LEU A 43 -0.27 -20.75 -11.16
N GLY A 44 -0.49 -22.04 -10.91
CA GLY A 44 -1.10 -22.53 -9.67
C GLY A 44 -0.30 -22.15 -8.42
N ASP A 45 1.02 -22.30 -8.47
CA ASP A 45 1.92 -21.91 -7.38
C ASP A 45 1.85 -20.39 -7.11
N ALA A 46 1.81 -19.56 -8.16
CA ALA A 46 1.67 -18.11 -8.04
C ALA A 46 0.32 -17.68 -7.45
N VAL A 47 -0.77 -18.32 -7.85
CA VAL A 47 -2.12 -18.06 -7.29
C VAL A 47 -2.14 -18.44 -5.82
N MET A 48 -1.64 -19.62 -5.45
CA MET A 48 -1.60 -20.06 -4.05
C MET A 48 -0.75 -19.13 -3.18
N SER A 49 0.43 -18.73 -3.65
CA SER A 49 1.29 -17.76 -2.95
C SER A 49 0.60 -16.41 -2.76
N SER A 50 -0.14 -15.95 -3.77
CA SER A 50 -0.91 -14.70 -3.70
C SER A 50 -2.03 -14.78 -2.65
N ILE A 51 -2.79 -15.88 -2.62
CA ILE A 51 -3.85 -16.11 -1.62
C ILE A 51 -3.27 -16.15 -0.20
N GLN A 52 -2.16 -16.87 0.01
CA GLN A 52 -1.49 -16.92 1.31
C GLN A 52 -1.04 -15.53 1.77
N THR A 53 -0.47 -14.73 0.86
CA THR A 53 -0.04 -13.36 1.15
C THR A 53 -1.23 -12.47 1.48
N LEU A 54 -2.34 -12.57 0.73
CA LEU A 54 -3.56 -11.81 1.02
C LEU A 54 -4.16 -12.17 2.38
N LEU A 55 -4.21 -13.46 2.73
CA LEU A 55 -4.70 -13.91 4.04
C LEU A 55 -3.80 -13.42 5.19
N MET A 56 -2.48 -13.44 4.99
CA MET A 56 -1.53 -12.89 5.95
C MET A 56 -1.78 -11.39 6.17
N ILE A 57 -1.86 -10.60 5.10
CA ILE A 57 -2.12 -9.15 5.16
C ILE A 57 -3.47 -8.88 5.84
N GLY A 58 -4.52 -9.59 5.45
CA GLY A 58 -5.85 -9.48 6.06
C GLY A 58 -5.83 -9.81 7.56
N GLY A 59 -5.09 -10.85 7.96
CA GLY A 59 -4.87 -11.20 9.36
C GLY A 59 -4.20 -10.09 10.16
N PHE A 60 -3.16 -9.46 9.61
CA PHE A 60 -2.52 -8.30 10.24
C PHE A 60 -3.46 -7.10 10.37
N ILE A 61 -4.24 -6.78 9.32
CA ILE A 61 -5.23 -5.69 9.36
C ILE A 61 -6.27 -5.95 10.48
N ILE A 62 -6.82 -7.15 10.56
CA ILE A 62 -7.79 -7.52 11.61
C ILE A 62 -7.17 -7.41 12.99
N LEU A 63 -5.97 -7.97 13.19
CA LEU A 63 -5.27 -7.92 14.47
C LEU A 63 -5.04 -6.48 14.92
N PHE A 64 -4.52 -5.62 14.05
CA PHE A 64 -4.26 -4.22 14.39
C PHE A 64 -5.54 -3.42 14.58
N SER A 65 -6.63 -3.74 13.87
CA SER A 65 -7.95 -3.15 14.13
C SER A 65 -8.45 -3.48 15.53
N VAL A 66 -8.34 -4.75 15.95
CA VAL A 66 -8.70 -5.19 17.31
C VAL A 66 -7.79 -4.55 18.35
N ILE A 67 -6.48 -4.52 18.14
CA ILE A 67 -5.53 -3.85 19.04
C ILE A 67 -5.89 -2.37 19.18
N ASN A 68 -6.13 -1.66 18.07
CA ASN A 68 -6.50 -0.25 18.11
C ASN A 68 -7.78 -0.02 18.92
N LYS A 69 -8.78 -0.91 18.76
CA LYS A 69 -10.02 -0.87 19.55
C LYS A 69 -9.78 -1.14 21.04
N LEU A 70 -8.90 -2.08 21.37
CA LEU A 70 -8.49 -2.36 22.75
C LEU A 70 -7.76 -1.16 23.37
N LEU A 71 -6.77 -0.59 22.68
CA LEU A 71 -6.04 0.58 23.14
C LEU A 71 -6.96 1.79 23.38
N PHE A 72 -7.98 1.95 22.53
CA PHE A 72 -9.00 2.98 22.71
C PHE A 72 -9.83 2.75 23.98
N HIS A 73 -10.34 1.53 24.20
CA HIS A 73 -11.11 1.19 25.40
C HIS A 73 -10.28 1.20 26.70
N LEU A 74 -8.97 0.97 26.59
CA LEU A 74 -8.02 1.09 27.70
C LEU A 74 -7.58 2.54 27.95
N HIS A 75 -8.13 3.52 27.23
CA HIS A 75 -7.75 4.94 27.29
C HIS A 75 -6.29 5.25 26.91
N ILE A 76 -5.54 4.27 26.39
CA ILE A 76 -4.14 4.47 25.95
C ILE A 76 -4.10 5.38 24.73
N THR A 77 -5.00 5.17 23.77
CA THR A 77 -5.06 6.00 22.56
C THR A 77 -5.41 7.45 22.90
N VAL A 78 -6.31 7.67 23.86
CA VAL A 78 -6.71 9.01 24.32
C VAL A 78 -5.54 9.70 25.02
N PHE A 79 -4.86 9.00 25.93
CA PHE A 79 -3.67 9.53 26.61
C PHE A 79 -2.56 9.96 25.62
N LEU A 80 -2.29 9.16 24.59
CA LEU A 80 -1.34 9.51 23.53
C LEU A 80 -1.82 10.70 22.68
N ALA A 81 -3.13 10.79 22.45
CA ALA A 81 -3.73 11.86 21.68
C ALA A 81 -3.60 13.22 22.39
N GLU A 82 -3.83 13.29 23.70
CA GLU A 82 -3.67 14.51 24.51
C GLU A 82 -2.26 15.13 24.37
N PHE A 83 -1.20 14.29 24.37
CA PHE A 83 0.16 14.78 24.15
C PHE A 83 0.34 15.33 22.73
N LEU A 84 -0.27 14.69 21.74
CA LEU A 84 -0.19 15.10 20.34
C LEU A 84 -1.00 16.37 20.05
N GLU A 85 -2.10 16.61 20.77
CA GLU A 85 -2.93 17.82 20.66
C GLU A 85 -2.08 19.08 20.87
N ILE A 86 -1.23 19.08 21.89
CA ILE A 86 -0.33 20.20 22.17
C ILE A 86 0.55 20.50 20.94
N MET A 87 1.09 19.47 20.29
CA MET A 87 1.89 19.64 19.07
C MET A 87 1.06 20.14 17.88
N LEU A 88 -0.16 19.63 17.69
CA LEU A 88 -1.05 20.06 16.62
C LEU A 88 -1.47 21.53 16.77
N VAL A 89 -1.81 21.95 17.99
CA VAL A 89 -2.17 23.33 18.31
C VAL A 89 -0.98 24.27 18.06
N MET A 90 0.23 23.88 18.45
CA MET A 90 1.44 24.66 18.15
C MET A 90 1.69 24.82 16.64
N LEU A 91 1.26 23.84 15.83
CA LEU A 91 1.33 23.88 14.37
C LEU A 91 0.12 24.61 13.73
N GLY A 92 -0.83 25.10 14.52
CA GLY A 92 -2.06 25.73 14.04
C GLY A 92 -3.05 24.75 13.40
N MET A 93 -2.94 23.45 13.70
CA MET A 93 -3.82 22.40 13.20
C MET A 93 -4.99 22.12 14.15
N ALA A 94 -6.02 21.44 13.63
CA ALA A 94 -7.18 21.06 14.44
C ALA A 94 -6.78 19.97 15.44
N GLU A 95 -7.04 20.19 16.73
CA GLU A 95 -6.72 19.24 17.81
C GLU A 95 -7.45 17.90 17.65
N SER A 96 -8.66 17.90 17.07
CA SER A 96 -9.48 16.72 16.78
C SER A 96 -8.82 15.71 15.82
N LEU A 97 -7.69 16.05 15.20
CA LEU A 97 -6.88 15.15 14.38
C LEU A 97 -5.92 14.27 15.19
N SER A 98 -5.77 14.53 16.49
CA SER A 98 -4.88 13.77 17.39
C SER A 98 -5.23 12.28 17.43
N LEU A 99 -6.48 11.96 17.72
CA LEU A 99 -6.97 10.60 17.80
C LEU A 99 -6.89 9.85 16.46
N PRO A 100 -7.36 10.41 15.31
CA PRO A 100 -7.13 9.83 13.99
C PRO A 100 -5.65 9.58 13.67
N PHE A 101 -4.75 10.49 14.05
CA PHE A 101 -3.31 10.33 13.81
C PHE A 101 -2.75 9.14 14.60
N ILE A 102 -3.05 9.03 15.90
CA ILE A 102 -2.60 7.88 16.71
C ILE A 102 -3.18 6.58 16.16
N SER A 103 -4.46 6.56 15.79
CA SER A 103 -5.10 5.41 15.12
C SER A 103 -4.37 5.04 13.82
N GLY A 104 -3.99 6.04 13.02
CA GLY A 104 -3.23 5.89 11.78
C GLY A 104 -1.79 5.38 11.96
N LEU A 105 -1.18 5.61 13.12
CA LEU A 105 0.10 4.98 13.47
C LEU A 105 -0.05 3.47 13.60
N PHE A 106 -1.20 2.95 14.03
CA PHE A 106 -1.44 1.51 14.12
C PHE A 106 -1.92 0.93 12.81
N GLU A 107 -2.93 1.53 12.17
CA GLU A 107 -3.54 1.03 10.94
C GLU A 107 -3.91 2.17 9.99
N ILE A 108 -3.37 2.11 8.76
CA ILE A 108 -3.46 3.18 7.75
C ILE A 108 -4.92 3.50 7.41
N THR A 109 -5.72 2.46 7.16
CA THR A 109 -7.07 2.58 6.59
C THR A 109 -8.00 3.29 7.55
N LEU A 110 -8.04 2.82 8.81
CA LEU A 110 -8.87 3.36 9.86
C LEU A 110 -8.42 4.77 10.25
N GLY A 111 -7.12 5.02 10.38
CA GLY A 111 -6.60 6.37 10.65
C GLY A 111 -6.95 7.37 9.55
N SER A 112 -6.81 6.98 8.28
CA SER A 112 -7.16 7.83 7.13
C SER A 112 -8.66 8.06 7.04
N GLN A 113 -9.47 7.03 7.29
CA GLN A 113 -10.93 7.14 7.35
C GLN A 113 -11.35 8.11 8.46
N MET A 114 -10.84 7.93 9.68
CA MET A 114 -11.15 8.80 10.81
C MET A 114 -10.73 10.25 10.51
N THR A 115 -9.57 10.45 9.89
CA THR A 115 -9.07 11.77 9.49
C THR A 115 -10.05 12.46 8.53
N SER A 116 -10.57 11.75 7.54
CA SER A 116 -11.51 12.29 6.55
C SER A 116 -12.88 12.68 7.13
N GLN A 117 -13.22 12.14 8.30
CA GLN A 117 -14.52 12.36 8.96
C GLN A 117 -14.50 13.54 9.93
N ILE A 118 -13.33 14.12 10.23
CA ILE A 118 -13.20 15.26 11.14
C ILE A 118 -13.67 16.54 10.45
N GLN A 119 -14.86 17.03 10.81
CA GLN A 119 -15.49 18.19 10.17
C GLN A 119 -14.83 19.52 10.55
N GLU A 120 -14.27 19.61 11.75
CA GLU A 120 -13.59 20.82 12.24
C GLU A 120 -12.22 21.03 11.58
N ALA A 121 -11.66 19.99 10.96
CA ALA A 121 -10.39 20.04 10.28
C ALA A 121 -10.56 20.54 8.84
N THR A 122 -9.77 21.54 8.46
CA THR A 122 -9.69 21.96 7.06
C THR A 122 -9.17 20.80 6.19
N LEU A 123 -9.54 20.81 4.90
CA LEU A 123 -9.04 19.83 3.94
C LEU A 123 -7.50 19.80 3.87
N MET A 124 -6.85 20.96 4.07
CA MET A 124 -5.38 21.04 4.17
C MET A 124 -4.86 20.19 5.33
N HIS A 125 -5.45 20.31 6.52
CA HIS A 125 -5.02 19.55 7.69
C HIS A 125 -5.26 18.05 7.50
N GLN A 126 -6.44 17.69 6.98
CA GLN A 126 -6.76 16.29 6.66
C GLN A 126 -5.77 15.70 5.65
N ALA A 127 -5.42 16.47 4.61
CA ALA A 127 -4.46 16.04 3.59
C ALA A 127 -3.04 15.86 4.16
N VAL A 128 -2.58 16.76 5.01
CA VAL A 128 -1.25 16.67 5.65
C VAL A 128 -1.15 15.43 6.55
N ILE A 129 -2.14 15.20 7.41
CA ILE A 129 -2.20 14.05 8.31
C ILE A 129 -2.30 12.74 7.51
N THR A 130 -3.19 12.68 6.53
CA THR A 130 -3.34 11.50 5.67
C THR A 130 -2.06 11.21 4.89
N SER A 131 -1.37 12.24 4.39
CA SER A 131 -0.10 12.10 3.68
C SER A 131 1.00 11.49 4.55
N PHE A 132 1.06 11.86 5.84
CA PHE A 132 1.94 11.21 6.80
C PHE A 132 1.58 9.74 6.98
N ILE A 133 0.31 9.45 7.29
CA ILE A 133 -0.18 8.09 7.60
C ILE A 133 0.12 7.13 6.43
N LEU A 134 -0.15 7.54 5.20
CA LEU A 134 0.13 6.75 4.00
C LEU A 134 1.63 6.46 3.82
N ALA A 135 2.48 7.48 3.95
CA ALA A 135 3.91 7.34 3.74
C ALA A 135 4.61 6.53 4.85
N PHE A 136 4.19 6.72 6.11
CA PHE A 136 4.63 5.93 7.26
C PHE A 136 4.14 4.47 7.20
N SER A 137 2.96 4.26 6.62
CA SER A 137 2.31 2.96 6.40
C SER A 137 1.81 2.24 7.66
N GLY A 138 1.87 2.87 8.83
CA GLY A 138 1.37 2.30 10.09
C GLY A 138 2.13 1.05 10.56
N PHE A 139 1.95 0.70 11.83
CA PHE A 139 2.59 -0.45 12.47
C PHE A 139 2.08 -1.77 11.88
N SER A 140 0.83 -1.83 11.41
CA SER A 140 0.29 -3.02 10.74
C SER A 140 1.12 -3.43 9.51
N VAL A 141 1.37 -2.52 8.57
CA VAL A 141 2.17 -2.84 7.37
C VAL A 141 3.64 -3.05 7.73
N GLN A 142 4.15 -2.32 8.70
CA GLN A 142 5.51 -2.51 9.17
C GLN A 142 5.72 -3.90 9.78
N ALA A 143 4.75 -4.41 10.56
CA ALA A 143 4.77 -5.78 11.07
C ALA A 143 4.65 -6.82 9.95
N GLN A 144 3.82 -6.56 8.92
CA GLN A 144 3.75 -7.40 7.72
C GLN A 144 5.11 -7.50 7.03
N VAL A 145 5.79 -6.36 6.83
CA VAL A 145 7.13 -6.32 6.23
C VAL A 145 8.14 -7.01 7.14
N ALA A 146 8.10 -6.79 8.44
CA ALA A 146 8.99 -7.45 9.39
C ALA A 146 8.84 -8.98 9.35
N SER A 147 7.60 -9.49 9.25
CA SER A 147 7.30 -10.91 9.13
C SER A 147 7.91 -11.54 7.87
N ILE A 148 7.83 -10.82 6.73
CA ILE A 148 8.43 -11.27 5.47
C ILE A 148 9.96 -11.20 5.55
N LEU A 149 10.52 -10.12 6.08
CA LEU A 149 11.97 -9.92 6.18
C LEU A 149 12.63 -10.84 7.21
N ALA A 150 11.91 -11.30 8.23
CA ALA A 150 12.43 -12.21 9.25
C ALA A 150 12.94 -13.54 8.67
N GLN A 151 12.51 -13.92 7.46
CA GLN A 151 12.99 -15.09 6.74
C GLN A 151 14.24 -14.82 5.88
N THR A 152 14.83 -13.62 6.00
CA THR A 152 15.95 -13.15 5.16
C THR A 152 17.01 -12.44 6.00
N ASP A 153 18.22 -12.26 5.45
CA ASP A 153 19.30 -11.50 6.09
C ASP A 153 19.11 -9.97 6.03
N ILE A 154 17.93 -9.49 5.64
CA ILE A 154 17.65 -8.07 5.47
C ILE A 154 17.19 -7.47 6.80
N ARG A 155 17.98 -6.52 7.33
CA ARG A 155 17.63 -5.79 8.56
C ARG A 155 16.41 -4.90 8.35
N PHE A 156 15.46 -4.97 9.29
CA PHE A 156 14.24 -4.18 9.30
C PHE A 156 14.46 -2.70 9.69
N GLN A 157 15.44 -2.40 10.56
CA GLN A 157 15.65 -1.06 11.10
C GLN A 157 15.81 0.05 10.04
N PRO A 158 16.61 -0.11 8.96
CA PRO A 158 16.73 0.93 7.93
C PRO A 158 15.41 1.20 7.20
N PHE A 159 14.58 0.17 7.02
CA PHE A 159 13.24 0.32 6.43
C PHE A 159 12.33 1.13 7.35
N PHE A 160 12.31 0.82 8.65
CA PHE A 160 11.51 1.53 9.65
C PHE A 160 11.85 3.03 9.70
N PHE A 161 13.14 3.37 9.83
CA PHE A 161 13.57 4.78 9.87
C PHE A 161 13.30 5.52 8.56
N ALA A 162 13.51 4.85 7.41
CA ALA A 162 13.16 5.44 6.12
C ALA A 162 11.67 5.78 6.03
N ARG A 163 10.78 4.94 6.60
CA ARG A 163 9.34 5.20 6.62
C ARG A 163 8.94 6.37 7.52
N ILE A 164 9.60 6.54 8.68
CA ILE A 164 9.38 7.73 9.54
C ILE A 164 9.76 9.00 8.78
N ILE A 165 10.97 9.03 8.20
CA ILE A 165 11.46 10.19 7.45
C ILE A 165 10.55 10.49 6.26
N HIS A 166 10.11 9.45 5.54
CA HIS A 166 9.19 9.60 4.42
C HIS A 166 7.82 10.15 4.87
N GLY A 167 7.30 9.69 6.02
CA GLY A 167 6.09 10.24 6.64
C GLY A 167 6.19 11.74 6.89
N ILE A 168 7.28 12.16 7.54
CA ILE A 168 7.54 13.57 7.86
C ILE A 168 7.65 14.40 6.58
N PHE A 169 8.43 13.95 5.59
CA PHE A 169 8.56 14.66 4.32
C PHE A 169 7.25 14.73 3.55
N SER A 170 6.45 13.67 3.56
CA SER A 170 5.14 13.64 2.89
C SER A 170 4.20 14.69 3.47
N ALA A 171 4.08 14.77 4.80
CA ALA A 171 3.30 15.82 5.47
C ALA A 171 3.84 17.23 5.19
N PHE A 172 5.16 17.39 5.27
CA PHE A 172 5.82 18.67 5.00
C PHE A 172 5.57 19.16 3.57
N TYR A 173 5.70 18.28 2.58
CA TYR A 173 5.41 18.62 1.18
C TYR A 173 3.94 18.89 0.95
N ALA A 174 3.02 18.10 1.55
CA ALA A 174 1.59 18.37 1.47
C ALA A 174 1.25 19.78 2.00
N PHE A 175 1.89 20.21 3.09
CA PHE A 175 1.69 21.54 3.66
C PHE A 175 2.26 22.65 2.77
N ILE A 176 3.54 22.55 2.36
CA ILE A 176 4.20 23.60 1.55
C ILE A 176 3.57 23.73 0.17
N LEU A 177 3.19 22.62 -0.44
CA LEU A 177 2.63 22.61 -1.79
C LEU A 177 1.14 23.00 -1.82
N TRP A 178 0.47 23.07 -0.67
CA TRP A 178 -0.96 23.39 -0.59
C TRP A 178 -1.29 24.73 -1.25
N LYS A 179 -0.63 25.82 -0.84
CA LYS A 179 -0.88 27.15 -1.43
C LYS A 179 -0.41 27.28 -2.89
N PRO A 180 0.86 26.96 -3.25
CA PRO A 180 1.36 27.21 -4.60
C PRO A 180 0.78 26.25 -5.65
N ILE A 181 0.37 25.03 -5.25
CA ILE A 181 -0.23 24.06 -6.15
C ILE A 181 -1.75 24.06 -5.95
N TYR A 182 -2.25 23.53 -4.84
CA TYR A 182 -3.70 23.29 -4.71
C TYR A 182 -4.53 24.59 -4.81
N VAL A 183 -4.26 25.59 -3.98
CA VAL A 183 -5.04 26.84 -3.99
C VAL A 183 -4.91 27.57 -5.33
N ARG A 184 -3.69 27.70 -5.86
CA ARG A 184 -3.47 28.40 -7.14
C ARG A 184 -4.13 27.71 -8.33
N PHE A 185 -4.13 26.38 -8.39
CA PHE A 185 -4.75 25.63 -9.48
C PHE A 185 -6.28 25.60 -9.40
N PHE A 186 -6.87 25.67 -8.20
CA PHE A 186 -8.32 25.53 -8.01
C PHE A 186 -9.07 26.84 -7.72
N GLU A 187 -8.46 27.84 -7.09
CA GLU A 187 -9.08 29.15 -6.85
C GLU A 187 -8.67 30.22 -7.90
N GLY A 188 -7.55 30.02 -8.61
CA GLY A 188 -6.93 31.02 -9.50
C GLY A 188 -7.53 31.17 -10.91
N GLY A 189 -8.70 30.60 -11.16
CA GLY A 189 -9.37 30.64 -12.46
C GLY A 189 -9.81 29.25 -12.86
N GLN A 190 -11.03 29.13 -13.37
CA GLN A 190 -11.47 27.89 -13.98
C GLN A 190 -10.39 27.45 -14.98
N PRO A 191 -9.83 26.24 -14.85
CA PRO A 191 -8.93 25.75 -15.87
C PRO A 191 -9.77 25.64 -17.14
N SER A 192 -9.64 26.62 -18.05
CA SER A 192 -10.53 26.73 -19.22
C SER A 192 -10.45 25.52 -20.15
N ASN A 193 -9.52 24.58 -19.88
CA ASN A 193 -9.26 23.36 -20.63
C ASN A 193 -9.11 22.10 -19.75
N ALA A 194 -9.39 22.14 -18.44
CA ALA A 194 -9.40 20.90 -17.64
C ALA A 194 -10.83 20.40 -17.51
N LEU A 195 -11.29 19.71 -18.54
CA LEU A 195 -12.44 18.82 -18.40
C LEU A 195 -12.01 17.64 -17.53
N PRO A 196 -12.78 17.26 -16.49
CA PRO A 196 -12.53 16.02 -15.77
C PRO A 196 -12.48 14.86 -16.77
N VAL A 197 -11.38 14.10 -16.80
CA VAL A 197 -11.22 12.95 -17.72
C VAL A 197 -12.36 11.95 -17.56
N MET A 198 -12.90 11.81 -16.35
CA MET A 198 -14.08 10.96 -16.12
C MET A 198 -15.35 11.51 -16.77
N GLU A 199 -15.51 12.83 -16.90
CA GLU A 199 -16.66 13.41 -17.58
C GLU A 199 -16.66 13.10 -19.09
N TYR A 200 -15.47 12.99 -19.71
CA TYR A 200 -15.32 12.51 -21.09
C TYR A 200 -15.56 11.00 -21.23
N LEU A 201 -15.29 10.23 -20.18
CA LEU A 201 -15.58 8.79 -20.12
C LEU A 201 -17.06 8.50 -19.85
N THR A 202 -17.78 9.42 -19.21
CA THR A 202 -19.21 9.31 -18.91
C THR A 202 -20.11 10.12 -19.84
N SER A 203 -19.56 11.01 -20.67
CA SER A 203 -20.35 11.76 -21.65
C SER A 203 -21.03 10.77 -22.61
N GLU A 204 -22.35 10.74 -22.58
CA GLU A 204 -23.17 9.89 -23.44
C GLU A 204 -22.78 10.12 -24.91
N GLY A 205 -22.27 9.07 -25.58
CA GLY A 205 -21.93 9.08 -27.00
C GLY A 205 -20.46 8.80 -27.35
N SER A 206 -19.53 8.77 -26.40
CA SER A 206 -18.13 8.42 -26.69
C SER A 206 -17.95 6.89 -26.82
N ARG A 207 -17.12 6.44 -27.77
CA ARG A 207 -16.81 4.99 -27.96
C ARG A 207 -16.19 4.37 -26.70
N LEU A 208 -15.53 5.19 -25.88
CA LEU A 208 -14.95 4.78 -24.60
C LEU A 208 -16.03 4.60 -23.53
N ALA A 209 -17.05 5.47 -23.49
CA ALA A 209 -18.22 5.31 -22.61
C ALA A 209 -18.97 4.01 -22.94
N ALA A 210 -19.16 3.71 -24.23
CA ALA A 210 -19.76 2.46 -24.68
C ALA A 210 -18.92 1.23 -24.32
N ALA A 211 -17.59 1.30 -24.48
CA ALA A 211 -16.68 0.22 -24.08
C ALA A 211 -16.68 0.00 -22.56
N HIS A 212 -16.71 1.08 -21.78
CA HIS A 212 -16.83 1.02 -20.33
C HIS A 212 -18.17 0.38 -19.91
N ASN A 213 -19.29 0.80 -20.48
CA ASN A 213 -20.60 0.19 -20.22
C ASN A 213 -20.67 -1.29 -20.64
N LEU A 214 -20.05 -1.65 -21.76
CA LEU A 214 -19.96 -3.06 -22.17
C LEU A 214 -19.13 -3.87 -21.17
N LEU A 215 -18.00 -3.33 -20.69
CA LEU A 215 -17.13 -4.01 -19.75
C LEU A 215 -17.78 -4.17 -18.37
N THR A 216 -18.46 -3.14 -17.86
CA THR A 216 -19.17 -3.21 -16.57
C THR A 216 -20.35 -4.17 -16.62
N THR A 217 -21.06 -4.23 -17.76
CA THR A 217 -22.23 -5.11 -17.91
C THR A 217 -21.84 -6.56 -18.20
N ALA A 218 -20.88 -6.79 -19.09
CA ALA A 218 -20.49 -8.14 -19.54
C ALA A 218 -19.40 -8.78 -18.68
N GLY A 219 -18.55 -7.99 -18.00
CA GLY A 219 -17.44 -8.48 -17.19
C GLY A 219 -17.83 -9.48 -16.11
N PRO A 220 -18.89 -9.23 -15.30
CA PRO A 220 -19.37 -10.18 -14.30
C PRO A 220 -19.81 -11.51 -14.92
N LEU A 221 -20.55 -11.47 -16.03
CA LEU A 221 -21.03 -12.66 -16.75
C LEU A 221 -19.87 -13.50 -17.29
N ILE A 222 -18.88 -12.86 -17.93
CA ILE A 222 -17.68 -13.52 -18.43
C ILE A 222 -16.93 -14.22 -17.27
N THR A 223 -16.80 -13.53 -16.13
CA THR A 223 -16.12 -14.06 -14.95
C THR A 223 -16.84 -15.31 -14.43
N ILE A 224 -18.15 -15.24 -14.23
CA ILE A 224 -18.98 -16.36 -13.76
C ILE A 224 -18.88 -17.55 -14.70
N VAL A 225 -19.03 -17.35 -16.01
CA VAL A 225 -18.92 -18.42 -17.00
C VAL A 225 -17.53 -19.07 -16.96
N SER A 226 -16.46 -18.29 -16.86
CA SER A 226 -15.10 -18.83 -16.75
C SER A 226 -14.91 -19.68 -15.50
N LEU A 227 -15.46 -19.26 -14.36
CA LEU A 227 -15.39 -19.99 -13.09
C LEU A 227 -16.20 -21.29 -13.17
N LEU A 228 -17.39 -21.27 -13.78
CA LEU A 228 -18.20 -22.47 -13.99
C LEU A 228 -17.48 -23.50 -14.88
N ILE A 229 -16.87 -23.04 -15.98
CA ILE A 229 -16.06 -23.91 -16.85
C ILE A 229 -14.88 -24.49 -16.08
N TYR A 230 -14.17 -23.67 -15.29
CA TYR A 230 -13.05 -24.13 -14.48
C TYR A 230 -13.48 -25.19 -13.46
N VAL A 231 -14.56 -24.96 -12.71
CA VAL A 231 -15.09 -25.93 -11.73
C VAL A 231 -15.52 -27.22 -12.42
N TRP A 232 -16.15 -27.14 -13.59
CA TRP A 232 -16.53 -28.32 -14.37
C TRP A 232 -15.32 -29.13 -14.84
N LEU A 233 -14.29 -28.46 -15.39
CA LEU A 233 -13.04 -29.10 -15.80
C LEU A 233 -12.31 -29.75 -14.62
N LEU A 234 -12.27 -29.06 -13.48
CA LEU A 234 -11.64 -29.56 -12.26
C LEU A 234 -12.38 -30.80 -11.72
N GLY A 235 -13.71 -30.76 -11.67
CA GLY A 235 -14.55 -31.88 -11.25
C GLY A 235 -14.34 -33.12 -12.12
N ASN A 236 -14.33 -32.95 -13.44
CA ASN A 236 -14.08 -34.03 -14.39
C ASN A 236 -12.68 -34.64 -14.26
N ARG A 237 -11.68 -33.84 -13.88
CA ARG A 237 -10.31 -34.33 -13.65
C ARG A 237 -10.23 -35.17 -12.37
N ILE A 238 -10.82 -34.69 -11.28
CA ILE A 238 -10.84 -35.41 -9.99
C ILE A 238 -11.60 -36.75 -10.11
N LEU A 239 -12.69 -36.78 -10.89
CA LEU A 239 -13.47 -38.01 -11.12
C LEU A 239 -12.75 -39.05 -11.99
N LYS A 240 -11.77 -38.64 -12.82
CA LYS A 240 -10.95 -39.55 -13.64
C LYS A 240 -9.71 -40.09 -12.90
N GLU A 241 -9.31 -39.44 -11.81
CA GLU A 241 -8.19 -39.87 -10.96
C GLU A 241 -8.64 -40.83 -9.82
N LYS A 242 -9.95 -41.15 -9.73
CA LYS A 242 -10.53 -42.21 -8.90
C LYS A 242 -10.81 -43.46 -9.72
#